data_AF-A0AAD2GRH2-F1
#
_entry.id   AF-A0AAD2GRH2-F1
#
_cell.length_a   1.000
_cell.length_b   1.000
_cell.length_c   1.000
_cell.angle_alpha   90.00
_cell.angle_beta   90.00
_cell.angle_gamma   90.00
#
_symmetry.space_group_name_H-M   'P 1'
#
loop_
_entity.id
_entity.type
_entity.pdbx_description
1 polymer ?
#
loop_
_entity_poly.entity_id
_entity_poly.type
_entity_poly.pdbx_seq_one_letter_code
_entity_poly.pdbx_strand_id
1 'polypeptide(L)'
;MIVGGIHEETPFYNTDPVNSFEFFPSKDGGVPRPSAFLERSLPANLFPRWVLQAFHVKLLNLCSVFALPDGKVFMIASNQSIIYDIEAKTETILPDLPNGVR
;
A
#
# COMPACT_ATOMS: atom_id res chain seq x y z
N MET A 1 -0.01 -10.60 -0.34
CA MET A 1 -0.26 -9.49 -1.26
C MET A 1 0.98 -8.61 -1.25
N ILE A 2 1.45 -8.20 -2.41
CA ILE A 2 2.53 -7.24 -2.62
C ILE A 2 1.86 -5.95 -3.07
N VAL A 3 2.28 -4.83 -2.49
CA VAL A 3 1.65 -3.53 -2.70
C VAL A 3 2.72 -2.53 -3.14
N GLY A 4 2.54 -2.03 -4.36
CA GLY A 4 3.44 -1.11 -4.99
C GLY A 4 4.79 -1.73 -5.35
N GLY A 5 5.72 -0.86 -5.76
CA GLY A 5 7.08 -1.23 -6.13
C GLY A 5 7.85 -0.05 -6.72
N ILE A 6 8.98 -0.34 -7.33
CA ILE A 6 9.83 0.65 -8.01
C ILE A 6 10.45 0.01 -9.26
N HIS A 7 10.57 0.76 -10.36
CA HIS A 7 11.19 0.26 -11.59
C HIS A 7 12.72 0.31 -11.55
N GLU A 8 13.30 1.09 -10.63
CA GLU A 8 14.74 1.35 -10.54
C GLU A 8 15.26 1.20 -9.10
N GLU A 9 16.58 1.02 -8.97
CA GLU A 9 17.22 0.98 -7.65
C GLU A 9 17.42 2.41 -7.15
N THR A 10 16.88 2.72 -5.96
CA THR A 10 17.03 4.02 -5.31
C THR A 10 17.47 3.86 -3.86
N PRO A 11 18.19 4.83 -3.27
CA PRO A 11 18.73 4.67 -1.92
C PRO A 11 17.65 4.62 -0.82
N PHE A 12 16.73 5.59 -0.82
CA PHE A 12 15.82 5.78 0.34
C PHE A 12 14.41 6.29 0.00
N TYR A 13 14.17 6.76 -1.22
CA TYR A 13 12.90 7.33 -1.64
C TYR A 13 12.58 6.89 -3.07
N ASN A 14 11.30 6.77 -3.38
CA ASN A 14 10.86 6.30 -4.68
C ASN A 14 10.70 7.47 -5.66
N THR A 15 11.42 7.42 -6.78
CA THR A 15 11.37 8.36 -7.90
C THR A 15 10.51 7.87 -9.06
N ASP A 16 10.37 6.55 -9.23
CA ASP A 16 9.59 5.91 -10.30
C ASP A 16 8.75 4.74 -9.73
N PRO A 17 7.59 5.05 -9.10
CA PRO A 17 6.81 4.06 -8.38
C PRO A 17 5.94 3.19 -9.29
N VAL A 18 5.83 1.92 -8.93
CA VAL A 18 4.82 1.00 -9.46
C VAL A 18 3.58 1.09 -8.57
N ASN A 19 2.45 1.48 -9.15
CA ASN A 19 1.19 1.72 -8.40
C ASN A 19 0.21 0.57 -8.58
N SER A 20 0.60 -0.64 -8.17
CA SER A 20 -0.22 -1.83 -8.38
C SER A 20 -0.26 -2.78 -7.18
N PHE A 21 -1.20 -3.72 -7.22
CA PHE A 21 -1.35 -4.81 -6.29
C PHE A 21 -1.06 -6.14 -6.98
N GLU A 22 -0.25 -6.97 -6.34
CA GLU A 22 0.06 -8.34 -6.77
C GLU A 22 -0.24 -9.33 -5.64
N PHE A 23 -0.60 -10.58 -5.99
CA PHE A 23 -1.00 -11.60 -5.02
C PHE A 23 -0.12 -12.83 -5.10
N PHE A 24 0.11 -13.47 -3.95
CA PHE A 24 0.76 -14.77 -3.85
C PHE A 24 -0.10 -15.69 -2.95
N PRO A 25 -0.63 -16.82 -3.46
CA PRO A 25 -0.59 -17.30 -4.85
C PRO A 25 -1.20 -16.31 -5.86
N SER A 26 -0.79 -16.37 -7.14
CA SER A 26 -1.21 -15.38 -8.14
C SER A 26 -2.73 -15.37 -8.32
N LYS A 27 -3.34 -14.18 -8.25
CA LYS A 27 -4.73 -13.94 -8.66
C LYS A 27 -4.75 -13.31 -10.07
N ASP A 28 -5.92 -13.34 -10.71
CA ASP A 28 -6.17 -12.72 -12.04
C ASP A 28 -5.16 -13.13 -13.14
N GLY A 29 -4.70 -14.38 -13.12
CA GLY A 29 -3.73 -14.88 -14.11
C GLY A 29 -2.33 -14.26 -13.98
N GLY A 30 -1.98 -13.69 -12.82
CA GLY A 30 -0.68 -13.05 -12.58
C GLY A 30 -0.59 -11.61 -13.06
N VAL A 31 -1.71 -11.00 -13.47
CA VAL A 31 -1.74 -9.59 -13.88
C VAL A 31 -1.83 -8.68 -12.65
N PRO A 32 -0.86 -7.77 -12.44
CA PRO A 32 -0.94 -6.78 -11.37
C PRO A 32 -2.14 -5.85 -11.56
N ARG A 33 -2.84 -5.52 -10.47
CA ARG A 33 -4.01 -4.61 -10.50
C ARG A 33 -3.55 -3.17 -10.26
N PRO A 34 -3.89 -2.18 -11.09
CA PRO A 34 -3.57 -0.78 -10.79
C PRO A 34 -4.32 -0.30 -9.53
N SER A 35 -3.68 0.57 -8.75
CA SER A 35 -4.24 1.15 -7.53
C SER A 35 -4.35 2.67 -7.65
N ALA A 36 -5.59 3.15 -7.72
CA ALA A 36 -5.90 4.58 -7.68
C ALA A 36 -5.49 5.20 -6.34
N PHE A 37 -5.51 4.42 -5.25
CA PHE A 37 -4.98 4.84 -3.96
C PHE A 37 -3.50 5.18 -4.00
N LEU A 38 -2.66 4.27 -4.53
CA LEU A 38 -1.22 4.51 -4.61
C LEU A 38 -0.90 5.72 -5.49
N GLU A 39 -1.56 5.88 -6.64
CA GLU A 39 -1.38 7.06 -7.50
C GLU A 39 -1.63 8.39 -6.75
N ARG A 40 -2.63 8.40 -5.88
CA ARG A 40 -3.04 9.59 -5.11
C ARG A 40 -2.13 9.85 -3.90
N SER A 41 -1.66 8.79 -3.23
CA SER A 41 -0.91 8.89 -1.97
C SER A 41 0.60 9.05 -2.15
N LEU A 42 1.12 8.73 -3.34
CA LEU A 42 2.55 8.81 -3.70
C LEU A 42 2.95 10.19 -4.25
N PRO A 43 4.25 10.50 -4.39
CA PRO A 43 5.47 9.68 -4.14
C PRO A 43 5.94 9.65 -2.67
N ALA A 44 5.20 10.28 -1.75
CA ALA A 44 5.76 10.64 -0.46
C ALA A 44 5.92 9.45 0.50
N ASN A 45 7.20 9.24 0.84
CA ASN A 45 7.79 8.17 1.64
C ASN A 45 7.55 8.41 3.13
N LEU A 46 6.78 7.54 3.80
CA LEU A 46 6.77 7.49 5.27
C LEU A 46 6.82 6.04 5.75
N PHE A 47 8.02 5.63 6.15
CA PHE A 47 8.27 4.51 7.04
C PHE A 47 7.32 4.51 8.27
N PRO A 48 7.07 3.34 8.89
CA PRO A 48 5.82 3.03 9.58
C PRO A 48 5.54 3.88 10.83
N ARG A 49 4.32 4.43 10.93
CA ARG A 49 3.74 4.81 12.23
C ARG A 49 3.32 3.53 12.95
N TRP A 50 4.29 2.95 13.67
CA TRP A 50 4.18 2.04 14.81
C TRP A 50 2.80 1.44 15.11
N VAL A 51 2.63 0.16 14.79
CA VAL A 51 1.90 -0.80 15.63
C VAL A 51 2.79 -2.04 15.72
N LEU A 52 3.12 -2.46 16.93
CA LEU A 52 3.96 -3.60 17.27
C LEU A 52 3.62 -4.86 16.43
N GLN A 53 4.49 -5.25 15.49
CA GLN A 53 4.71 -6.67 15.20
C GLN A 53 5.99 -6.92 14.40
N ALA A 54 6.56 -8.09 14.70
CA ALA A 54 7.86 -8.60 14.31
C ALA A 54 8.03 -8.85 12.79
N PHE A 55 9.30 -9.04 12.42
CA PHE A 55 9.87 -9.41 11.12
C PHE A 55 10.35 -8.26 10.23
N HIS A 56 11.68 -8.11 10.27
CA HIS A 56 12.50 -7.44 9.26
C HIS A 56 12.23 -8.05 7.88
N VAL A 57 11.47 -7.34 7.05
CA VAL A 57 11.59 -7.46 5.59
C VAL A 57 11.88 -6.05 5.09
N LYS A 58 13.13 -5.83 4.65
CA LYS A 58 13.53 -4.66 3.86
C LYS A 58 12.89 -4.76 2.47
N LEU A 59 11.60 -4.52 2.39
CA LEU A 59 10.94 -4.14 1.15
C LEU A 59 10.52 -2.69 1.35
N LEU A 60 11.04 -1.80 0.50
CA LEU A 60 10.65 -0.40 0.41
C LEU A 60 9.17 -0.31 -0.04
N ASN A 61 8.25 -0.68 0.85
CA ASN A 61 6.82 -0.66 0.59
C ASN A 61 6.26 0.64 1.15
N LEU A 62 5.86 1.53 0.24
CA LEU A 62 5.34 2.88 0.50
C LEU A 62 3.97 2.91 1.21
N CYS A 63 3.39 1.75 1.49
CA CYS A 63 2.06 1.57 2.04
C CYS A 63 2.08 0.51 3.16
N SER A 64 1.48 0.83 4.31
CA SER A 64 1.20 -0.14 5.37
C SER A 64 -0.12 -0.85 5.09
N VAL A 65 -0.17 -2.17 5.33
CA VAL A 65 -1.34 -3.01 5.04
C VAL A 65 -1.65 -3.89 6.25
N PHE A 66 -2.90 -3.85 6.71
CA PHE A 66 -3.40 -4.66 7.81
C PHE A 66 -4.60 -5.48 7.35
N ALA A 67 -4.59 -6.78 7.60
CA ALA A 67 -5.74 -7.63 7.34
C ALA A 67 -6.81 -7.39 8.43
N LEU A 68 -8.05 -7.18 8.01
CA LEU A 68 -9.19 -7.06 8.90
C LEU A 68 -9.87 -8.43 9.08
N PRO A 69 -10.56 -8.68 10.22
CA PRO A 69 -11.23 -9.95 10.48
C PRO A 69 -12.34 -10.31 9.48
N ASP A 70 -12.87 -9.31 8.75
CA ASP A 70 -13.91 -9.47 7.73
C ASP A 70 -13.36 -9.84 6.34
N GLY A 71 -12.03 -10.03 6.23
CA GLY A 71 -11.36 -10.39 4.96
C GLY A 71 -11.01 -9.19 4.07
N LYS A 72 -11.33 -7.97 4.49
CA LYS A 72 -10.85 -6.74 3.84
C LYS A 72 -9.44 -6.39 4.31
N VAL A 73 -8.81 -5.44 3.65
CA VAL A 73 -7.52 -4.90 4.07
C VAL A 73 -7.60 -3.41 4.33
N PHE A 74 -7.09 -3.00 5.47
CA PHE A 74 -6.88 -1.60 5.79
C PHE A 74 -5.51 -1.16 5.30
N MET A 75 -5.46 -0.07 4.53
CA MET A 75 -4.25 0.41 3.89
C MET A 75 -4.02 1.87 4.25
N ILE A 76 -2.77 2.22 4.55
CA ILE A 76 -2.35 3.57 4.88
C ILE A 76 -1.09 3.92 4.09
N ALA A 77 -1.12 5.08 3.44
CA ALA A 77 0.03 5.67 2.74
C ALA A 77 -0.03 7.19 2.92
N SER A 78 1.09 7.76 3.37
CA SER A 78 1.19 9.20 3.65
C SER A 78 0.11 9.67 4.68
N ASN A 79 -0.73 10.66 4.34
CA ASN A 79 -1.83 11.13 5.18
C ASN A 79 -3.19 10.47 4.85
N GLN A 80 -3.23 9.49 3.94
CA GLN A 80 -4.46 8.91 3.43
C GLN A 80 -4.61 7.46 3.84
N SER A 81 -5.86 7.04 4.00
CA SER A 81 -6.18 5.66 4.35
C SER A 81 -7.41 5.17 3.61
N ILE A 82 -7.44 3.87 3.34
CA ILE A 82 -8.55 3.19 2.68
C ILE A 82 -8.84 1.85 3.33
N ILE A 83 -10.06 1.35 3.15
CA ILE A 83 -10.38 -0.06 3.28
C ILE A 83 -10.54 -0.61 1.87
N TYR A 84 -9.71 -1.58 1.50
CA TYR A 84 -9.77 -2.25 0.21
C TYR A 84 -10.41 -3.63 0.35
N ASP A 85 -11.41 -3.89 -0.50
CA ASP A 85 -12.02 -5.20 -0.65
C ASP A 85 -11.36 -5.92 -1.84
N ILE A 86 -10.59 -6.97 -1.54
CA ILE A 86 -9.81 -7.72 -2.55
C ILE A 86 -10.73 -8.47 -3.53
N GLU A 87 -11.87 -8.97 -3.05
CA GLU A 87 -12.79 -9.78 -3.86
C GLU A 87 -13.70 -8.88 -4.70
N ALA A 88 -14.28 -7.84 -4.09
CA ALA A 88 -15.11 -6.88 -4.80
C ALA A 88 -14.32 -5.88 -5.65
N LYS A 89 -12.98 -5.80 -5.48
CA LYS A 89 -12.09 -4.85 -6.15
C LYS A 89 -12.48 -3.40 -5.89
N THR A 90 -12.99 -3.09 -4.70
CA THR A 90 -13.48 -1.75 -4.34
C THR A 90 -12.61 -1.11 -3.27
N GLU A 91 -12.38 0.19 -3.43
CA GLU A 91 -11.70 1.03 -2.42
C GLU A 91 -12.76 1.84 -1.68
N THR A 92 -12.75 1.79 -0.35
CA THR A 92 -13.50 2.70 0.52
C THR A 92 -12.53 3.71 1.10
N ILE A 93 -12.63 4.96 0.65
CA ILE A 93 -11.77 6.05 1.14
C ILE A 93 -12.23 6.44 2.53
N LEU A 94 -11.28 6.51 3.47
CA LEU A 94 -11.52 6.99 4.82
C LEU A 94 -11.10 8.46 4.94
N PRO A 95 -11.56 9.17 5.98
CA PRO A 95 -11.07 10.51 6.28
C PRO A 95 -9.54 10.55 6.40
N ASP A 96 -8.95 11.67 5.99
CA ASP A 96 -7.50 11.88 6.09
C ASP A 96 -7.03 11.78 7.55
N LEU A 97 -5.82 11.26 7.73
CA LEU A 97 -5.20 11.18 9.04
C LEU A 97 -4.88 12.59 9.56
N PRO A 98 -5.16 12.85 10.85
CA PRO A 98 -4.86 14.15 11.44
C PRO A 98 -3.35 14.44 11.39
N ASN A 99 -3.02 15.74 11.40
CA ASN A 99 -1.66 16.30 11.32
C ASN A 99 -1.04 16.43 9.91
N GLY A 100 -1.74 16.03 8.83
CA GLY A 100 -1.45 16.48 7.46
C GLY A 100 -0.04 16.22 6.93
N VAL A 101 0.73 15.32 7.56
CA VAL A 101 2.09 15.01 7.14
C VAL A 101 2.01 14.19 5.87
N ARG A 102 2.36 14.83 4.73
CA ARG A 102 2.37 14.20 3.42
C ARG A 102 3.77 13.77 3.03
#